data_AF-A0A0C9V1M2-F1
#
_entry.id   AF-A0A0C9V1M2-F1
#
_cell.length_a   1.000
_cell.length_b   1.000
_cell.length_c   1.000
_cell.angle_alpha   90.00
_cell.angle_beta   90.00
_cell.angle_gamma   90.00
#
_symmetry.space_group_name_H-M   'P 1'
#
loop_
_entity.id
_entity.type
_entity.pdbx_description
1 polymer ?
#
loop_
_entity_poly.entity_id
_entity_poly.type
_entity_poly.pdbx_seq_one_letter_code
_entity_poly.pdbx_strand_id
1 'polypeptide(L)'
;MTLDIDRLFSGNFAFHCSVTASLAFLLYDHIITLDSEVRKLFMRFFLVSKKVHCLTVWFSSTLKPKFDHTNIDHDGYSSCGSFFYASGAGDIGSFAVAEVILQTRIYAMYDCNIKIAFLTGSLFIIEKAVSLLLLYRQFFKGVDINPELPRLLGCSGIVGGHSLQNTLAWLPVVVFESVMIGMTLYKAYQLYEDGTRQPLLRLIIRDRVFSTVIMNFFISLWAPYYLIAFGLGWLSAVPCVVGSRLLLHMHEQAFGRQLTFPELQTHGELHGPDSRDSGIYE
;
A
#
# COMPACT_ATOMS: atom_id res chain seq x y z
N MET A 1 -7.55 -29.70 -22.30
CA MET A 1 -7.48 -28.23 -22.24
C MET A 1 -6.10 -27.85 -22.76
N THR A 2 -6.01 -27.45 -24.03
CA THR A 2 -4.73 -27.04 -24.63
C THR A 2 -4.33 -25.69 -24.05
N LEU A 3 -3.20 -25.67 -23.34
CA LEU A 3 -2.64 -24.46 -22.76
C LEU A 3 -2.06 -23.61 -23.89
N ASP A 4 -2.62 -22.42 -24.12
CA ASP A 4 -2.16 -21.49 -25.15
C ASP A 4 -0.88 -20.78 -24.68
N ILE A 5 0.27 -21.28 -25.15
CA ILE A 5 1.62 -20.84 -24.74
C ILE A 5 1.82 -19.35 -25.05
N ASP A 6 1.27 -18.86 -26.16
CA ASP A 6 1.44 -17.46 -26.58
C ASP A 6 0.76 -16.50 -25.60
N ARG A 7 -0.40 -16.89 -25.05
CA ARG A 7 -1.09 -16.10 -24.02
C ARG A 7 -0.31 -16.03 -22.70
N LEU A 8 0.32 -17.13 -22.31
CA LEU A 8 1.17 -17.18 -21.12
C LEU A 8 2.40 -16.29 -21.28
N PHE A 9 3.06 -16.34 -22.43
CA PHE A 9 4.21 -15.50 -22.72
C PHE A 9 3.84 -14.01 -22.73
N SER A 10 2.74 -13.66 -23.42
CA SER A 10 2.23 -12.29 -23.46
C SER A 10 1.84 -11.77 -22.07
N GLY A 11 1.17 -12.60 -21.26
CA GLY A 11 0.82 -12.25 -19.88
C GLY A 11 2.04 -12.02 -18.99
N ASN A 12 3.06 -12.89 -19.09
CA ASN A 12 4.29 -12.74 -18.31
C ASN A 12 5.06 -11.47 -18.72
N PHE A 13 5.17 -11.21 -20.02
CA PHE A 13 5.78 -9.98 -20.52
C PHE A 13 5.04 -8.73 -20.02
N ALA A 14 3.71 -8.71 -20.14
CA ALA A 14 2.88 -7.60 -19.66
C ALA A 14 3.05 -7.38 -18.14
N PHE A 15 3.14 -8.46 -17.36
CA PHE A 15 3.43 -8.38 -15.92
C PHE A 15 4.77 -7.70 -15.64
N HIS A 16 5.86 -8.12 -16.31
CA HIS A 16 7.18 -7.52 -16.13
C HIS A 16 7.20 -6.03 -16.51
N CYS A 17 6.57 -5.67 -17.63
CA CYS A 17 6.43 -4.27 -18.01
C CYS A 17 5.64 -3.47 -16.97
N SER A 18 4.55 -4.03 -16.44
CA SER A 18 3.72 -3.38 -15.41
C SER A 18 4.49 -3.13 -14.11
N VAL A 19 5.20 -4.15 -13.61
CA VAL A 19 6.02 -4.03 -12.39
C VAL A 19 7.15 -3.01 -12.57
N THR A 20 7.78 -3.01 -13.75
CA THR A 20 8.82 -2.02 -14.08
C THR A 20 8.23 -0.61 -14.14
N ALA A 21 7.04 -0.45 -14.73
CA ALA A 21 6.35 0.82 -14.79
C ALA A 21 5.92 1.32 -13.40
N SER A 22 5.41 0.45 -12.53
CA SER A 22 5.04 0.81 -11.16
C SER A 22 6.27 1.19 -10.32
N LEU A 23 7.41 0.52 -10.54
CA LEU A 23 8.69 0.91 -9.94
C LEU A 23 9.13 2.30 -10.42
N ALA A 24 9.12 2.53 -11.73
CA ALA A 24 9.50 3.81 -12.32
C ALA A 24 8.60 4.94 -11.78
N PHE A 25 7.29 4.68 -11.64
CA PHE A 25 6.34 5.60 -11.04
C PHE A 25 6.69 5.94 -9.59
N LEU A 26 7.03 4.93 -8.77
CA LEU A 26 7.40 5.13 -7.37
C LEU A 26 8.75 5.86 -7.21
N LEU A 27 9.74 5.52 -8.05
CA LEU A 27 11.03 6.22 -8.07
C LEU A 27 10.88 7.67 -8.51
N TYR A 28 10.08 7.92 -9.54
CA TYR A 28 9.78 9.28 -10.01
C TYR A 28 9.13 10.12 -8.91
N ASP A 29 8.13 9.55 -8.22
CA ASP A 29 7.51 10.21 -7.07
C ASP A 29 8.55 10.53 -5.98
N HIS A 30 9.41 9.55 -5.67
CA HIS A 30 10.43 9.73 -4.65
C HIS A 30 11.40 10.85 -4.99
N ILE A 31 11.88 10.93 -6.23
CA ILE A 31 12.80 11.98 -6.67
C ILE A 31 12.17 13.37 -6.48
N ILE A 32 10.88 13.51 -6.80
CA ILE A 32 10.16 14.79 -6.66
C ILE A 32 9.91 15.13 -5.19
N THR A 33 9.57 14.16 -4.36
CA THR A 33 9.26 14.43 -2.94
C THR A 33 10.50 14.50 -2.06
N LEU A 34 11.66 14.03 -2.54
CA LEU A 34 12.90 13.90 -1.77
C LEU A 34 13.30 15.21 -1.09
N ASP A 35 13.20 16.33 -1.77
CA ASP A 35 13.60 17.62 -1.22
C ASP A 35 12.71 18.05 -0.04
N SER A 36 11.39 17.93 -0.20
CA SER A 36 10.42 18.23 0.87
C SER A 36 10.52 17.24 2.02
N GLU A 37 10.81 15.98 1.68
CA GLU A 37 11.07 14.91 2.63
C GLU A 37 12.31 15.23 3.46
N VAL A 38 13.47 15.46 2.85
CA VAL A 38 14.72 15.75 3.57
C VAL A 38 14.61 16.97 4.49
N ARG A 39 13.93 18.04 4.04
CA ARG A 39 13.73 19.25 4.88
C ARG A 39 12.81 19.01 6.08
N LYS A 40 11.85 18.09 5.96
CA LYS A 40 10.81 17.83 6.99
C LYS A 40 11.11 16.57 7.81
N LEU A 41 12.08 15.73 7.42
CA LEU A 41 12.23 14.37 7.95
C LEU A 41 13.32 14.21 9.01
N PHE A 42 12.82 14.24 10.24
CA PHE A 42 13.10 13.18 11.19
C PHE A 42 11.89 12.21 11.29
N MET A 43 11.26 11.77 10.20
CA MET A 43 10.32 10.61 10.27
C MET A 43 10.94 9.33 9.73
N ARG A 44 11.60 8.62 10.65
CA ARG A 44 12.36 7.38 10.46
C ARG A 44 11.53 6.21 9.91
N PHE A 45 10.21 6.20 10.12
CA PHE A 45 9.35 5.06 9.80
C PHE A 45 9.03 4.91 8.29
N PHE A 46 8.89 6.03 7.56
CA PHE A 46 8.52 6.00 6.13
C PHE A 46 9.67 5.61 5.21
N LEU A 47 10.90 5.97 5.58
CA LEU A 47 12.11 5.53 4.88
C LEU A 47 12.23 4.01 4.88
N VAL A 48 11.82 3.33 5.96
CA VAL A 48 11.87 1.87 6.05
C VAL A 48 10.89 1.24 5.07
N SER A 49 9.63 1.70 5.06
CA SER A 49 8.60 1.20 4.15
C SER A 49 8.99 1.33 2.68
N LYS A 50 9.48 2.53 2.29
CA LYS A 50 9.94 2.81 0.92
C LYS A 50 11.15 1.97 0.53
N LYS A 51 12.13 1.84 1.44
CA LYS A 51 13.32 1.01 1.22
C LYS A 51 12.93 -0.45 1.06
N VAL A 52 12.07 -1.00 1.91
CA VAL A 52 11.60 -2.39 1.83
C VAL A 52 10.88 -2.63 0.51
N HIS A 53 9.95 -1.76 0.11
CA HIS A 53 9.25 -1.91 -1.17
C HIS A 53 10.20 -1.78 -2.37
N CYS A 54 11.08 -0.76 -2.37
CA CYS A 54 12.06 -0.59 -3.44
C CYS A 54 13.01 -1.79 -3.51
N LEU A 55 13.42 -2.35 -2.37
CA LEU A 55 14.24 -3.55 -2.31
C LEU A 55 13.48 -4.75 -2.88
N THR A 56 12.24 -4.99 -2.47
CA THR A 56 11.42 -6.09 -2.99
C THR A 56 11.21 -5.99 -4.49
N VAL A 57 10.80 -4.81 -4.99
CA VAL A 57 10.53 -4.64 -6.41
C VAL A 57 11.81 -4.69 -7.23
N TRP A 58 12.92 -4.17 -6.70
CA TRP A 58 14.23 -4.29 -7.34
C TRP A 58 14.70 -5.74 -7.37
N PHE A 59 14.57 -6.49 -6.29
CA PHE A 59 14.85 -7.94 -6.23
C PHE A 59 13.98 -8.70 -7.24
N SER A 60 12.67 -8.44 -7.27
CA SER A 60 11.71 -9.09 -8.18
C SER A 60 11.93 -8.72 -9.65
N SER A 61 12.42 -7.52 -9.97
CA SER A 61 12.60 -7.06 -11.35
C SER A 61 13.98 -7.36 -11.94
N THR A 62 15.04 -7.25 -11.13
CA THR A 62 16.43 -7.31 -11.65
C THR A 62 17.07 -8.68 -11.54
N LEU A 63 16.66 -9.53 -10.58
CA LEU A 63 17.27 -10.85 -10.38
C LEU A 63 16.60 -11.96 -11.21
N LYS A 64 15.30 -11.81 -11.54
CA LYS A 64 14.56 -12.77 -12.38
C LYS A 64 15.25 -13.08 -13.72
N PRO A 65 15.57 -12.08 -14.57
CA PRO A 65 16.16 -12.36 -15.88
C PRO A 65 17.61 -12.86 -15.81
N LYS A 66 18.36 -12.53 -14.75
CA LYS A 66 19.75 -12.98 -14.60
C LYS A 66 19.85 -14.44 -14.20
N PHE A 67 18.96 -14.93 -13.34
CA PHE A 67 18.91 -16.35 -12.97
C PHE A 67 18.46 -17.24 -14.12
N ASP A 68 17.63 -16.71 -15.02
CA ASP A 68 17.05 -17.46 -16.14
C ASP A 68 18.08 -17.81 -17.23
N HIS A 69 19.08 -16.96 -17.43
CA HIS A 69 20.06 -17.16 -18.51
C HIS A 69 21.33 -17.92 -18.11
N THR A 70 21.70 -18.01 -16.83
CA THR A 70 23.05 -18.47 -16.46
C THR A 70 23.13 -19.83 -15.74
N ASN A 71 22.02 -20.42 -15.28
CA ASN A 71 22.09 -21.58 -14.36
C ASN A 71 21.09 -22.72 -14.64
N ILE A 72 20.70 -22.96 -15.90
CA ILE A 72 19.92 -24.16 -16.28
C ILE A 72 20.87 -25.34 -16.62
N ASP A 73 22.01 -25.44 -15.93
CA ASP A 73 22.84 -26.64 -15.89
C ASP A 73 22.58 -27.34 -14.57
N HIS A 74 21.88 -28.49 -14.65
CA HIS A 74 21.59 -29.55 -13.68
C HIS A 74 21.25 -29.26 -12.18
N ASP A 75 21.78 -28.22 -11.54
CA ASP A 75 21.53 -27.84 -10.13
C ASP A 75 20.46 -26.74 -9.95
N GLY A 76 19.85 -26.28 -11.06
CA GLY A 76 18.94 -25.13 -11.09
C GLY A 76 17.64 -25.26 -10.27
N TYR A 77 17.17 -26.48 -9.97
CA TYR A 77 15.90 -26.70 -9.28
C TYR A 77 15.88 -26.21 -7.82
N SER A 78 16.98 -26.41 -7.08
CA SER A 78 17.07 -25.96 -5.68
C SER A 78 17.07 -24.42 -5.59
N SER A 79 17.84 -23.78 -6.47
CA SER A 79 17.92 -22.32 -6.55
C SER A 79 16.57 -21.69 -6.92
N CYS A 80 15.80 -22.36 -7.78
CA CYS A 80 14.47 -21.93 -8.19
C CYS A 80 13.48 -21.84 -7.04
N GLY A 81 13.46 -22.87 -6.18
CA GLY A 81 12.63 -22.89 -4.98
C GLY A 81 12.97 -21.74 -4.04
N SER A 82 14.25 -21.60 -3.68
CA SER A 82 14.71 -20.49 -2.82
C SER A 82 14.35 -19.11 -3.36
N PHE A 83 14.49 -18.92 -4.68
CA PHE A 83 14.11 -17.68 -5.34
C PHE A 83 12.59 -17.42 -5.24
N PHE A 84 11.77 -18.44 -5.49
CA PHE A 84 10.31 -18.34 -5.37
C PHE A 84 9.88 -17.95 -3.95
N TYR A 85 10.46 -18.59 -2.92
CA TYR A 85 10.18 -18.25 -1.53
C TYR A 85 10.65 -16.82 -1.17
N ALA A 86 11.84 -16.42 -1.62
CA ALA A 86 12.35 -15.07 -1.37
C ALA A 86 11.47 -14.00 -2.02
N SER A 87 11.03 -14.23 -3.27
CA SER A 87 10.09 -13.33 -3.97
C SER A 87 8.76 -13.26 -3.23
N GLY A 88 8.16 -14.40 -2.87
CA GLY A 88 6.88 -14.44 -2.16
C GLY A 88 6.95 -13.77 -0.78
N ALA A 89 8.03 -13.99 -0.03
CA ALA A 89 8.25 -13.32 1.25
C ALA A 89 8.39 -11.80 1.10
N GLY A 90 9.09 -11.34 0.05
CA GLY A 90 9.22 -9.92 -0.27
C GLY A 90 7.86 -9.28 -0.61
N ASP A 91 7.04 -9.96 -1.41
CA ASP A 91 5.71 -9.48 -1.78
C ASP A 91 4.80 -9.37 -0.55
N ILE A 92 4.77 -10.41 0.31
CA ILE A 92 4.03 -10.39 1.58
C ILE A 92 4.49 -9.24 2.47
N GLY A 93 5.81 -9.05 2.60
CA GLY A 93 6.38 -7.94 3.38
C GLY A 93 5.96 -6.57 2.85
N SER A 94 5.92 -6.42 1.52
CA SER A 94 5.51 -5.17 0.88
C SER A 94 4.03 -4.86 1.09
N PHE A 95 3.15 -5.86 0.97
CA PHE A 95 1.73 -5.69 1.27
C PHE A 95 1.49 -5.38 2.75
N ALA A 96 2.14 -6.11 3.65
CA ALA A 96 2.03 -5.85 5.10
C ALA A 96 2.40 -4.41 5.46
N VAL A 97 3.47 -3.89 4.84
CA VAL A 97 3.90 -2.51 5.03
C VAL A 97 2.87 -1.51 4.49
N ALA A 98 2.31 -1.75 3.30
CA ALA A 98 1.28 -0.89 2.72
C ALA A 98 0.02 -0.85 3.60
N GLU A 99 -0.41 -1.99 4.13
CA GLU A 99 -1.55 -2.11 5.03
C GLU A 99 -1.31 -1.40 6.37
N VAL A 100 -0.10 -1.50 6.94
CA VAL A 100 0.26 -0.74 8.14
C VAL A 100 0.18 0.76 7.89
N ILE A 101 0.59 1.25 6.71
CA ILE A 101 0.42 2.67 6.36
C ILE A 101 -1.07 3.04 6.32
N LEU A 102 -1.92 2.21 5.70
CA LEU A 102 -3.36 2.43 5.68
C LEU A 102 -3.95 2.45 7.10
N GLN A 103 -3.52 1.55 7.98
CA GLN A 103 -3.94 1.53 9.38
C GLN A 103 -3.52 2.77 10.15
N THR A 104 -2.27 3.22 10.01
CA THR A 104 -1.81 4.45 10.69
C THR A 104 -2.62 5.68 10.26
N ARG A 105 -3.06 5.73 9.00
CA ARG A 105 -3.96 6.78 8.51
C ARG A 105 -5.33 6.72 9.15
N ILE A 106 -5.95 5.53 9.19
CA ILE A 106 -7.25 5.36 9.86
C ILE A 106 -7.11 5.71 11.35
N TYR A 107 -6.06 5.26 12.01
CA TYR A 107 -5.77 5.60 13.40
C TYR A 107 -5.72 7.13 13.63
N ALA A 108 -5.01 7.86 12.76
CA ALA A 108 -4.94 9.32 12.83
C ALA A 108 -6.31 9.98 12.54
N MET A 109 -7.10 9.45 11.61
CA MET A 109 -8.45 9.95 11.31
C MET A 109 -9.43 9.77 12.46
N TYR A 110 -9.25 8.75 13.30
CA TYR A 110 -10.04 8.49 14.49
C TYR A 110 -9.42 9.12 15.74
N ASP A 111 -8.79 10.29 15.59
CA ASP A 111 -8.22 11.09 16.68
C ASP A 111 -7.24 10.29 17.55
N CYS A 112 -6.43 9.42 16.92
CA CYS A 112 -5.47 8.56 17.60
C CYS A 112 -6.09 7.64 18.68
N ASN A 113 -7.34 7.21 18.48
CA ASN A 113 -8.01 6.31 19.42
C ASN A 113 -7.40 4.89 19.39
N ILE A 114 -6.74 4.51 20.49
CA ILE A 114 -6.04 3.21 20.61
C ILE A 114 -6.96 1.99 20.44
N LYS A 115 -8.26 2.14 20.72
CA LYS A 115 -9.24 1.06 20.53
C LYS A 115 -9.38 0.69 19.06
N ILE A 116 -9.37 1.69 18.18
CA ILE A 116 -9.44 1.52 16.73
C ILE A 116 -8.13 0.91 16.21
N ALA A 117 -6.98 1.32 16.75
CA ALA A 117 -5.69 0.70 16.42
C ALA A 117 -5.67 -0.79 16.78
N PHE A 118 -6.17 -1.16 17.97
CA PHE A 118 -6.21 -2.57 18.37
C PHE A 118 -7.20 -3.38 17.52
N LEU A 119 -8.36 -2.81 17.20
CA LEU A 119 -9.34 -3.45 16.31
C LEU A 119 -8.77 -3.70 14.90
N THR A 120 -8.20 -2.66 14.28
CA THR A 120 -7.64 -2.78 12.91
C THR A 120 -6.39 -3.65 12.89
N GLY A 121 -5.53 -3.56 13.91
CA GLY A 121 -4.34 -4.41 14.05
C GLY A 121 -4.67 -5.88 14.26
N SER A 122 -5.68 -6.20 15.10
CA SER A 122 -6.11 -7.59 15.29
C SER A 122 -6.74 -8.18 14.03
N LEU A 123 -7.57 -7.42 13.31
CA LEU A 123 -8.12 -7.82 12.01
C LEU A 123 -7.03 -8.12 10.98
N PHE A 124 -5.95 -7.33 10.96
CA PHE A 124 -4.80 -7.57 10.08
C PHE A 124 -4.02 -8.82 10.44
N ILE A 125 -3.78 -9.09 11.72
CA ILE A 125 -3.12 -10.34 12.14
C ILE A 125 -3.97 -11.54 11.72
N ILE A 126 -5.28 -11.46 11.89
CA ILE A 126 -6.22 -12.52 11.46
C ILE A 126 -6.18 -12.69 9.95
N GLU A 127 -6.26 -11.60 9.18
CA GLU A 127 -6.17 -11.63 7.72
C GLU A 127 -4.88 -12.31 7.26
N LYS A 128 -3.72 -11.87 7.76
CA LYS A 128 -2.42 -12.47 7.40
C LYS A 128 -2.31 -13.93 7.80
N ALA A 129 -2.84 -14.31 8.97
CA ALA A 129 -2.84 -15.70 9.40
C ALA A 129 -3.69 -16.59 8.48
N VAL A 130 -4.89 -16.13 8.09
CA VAL A 130 -5.77 -16.86 7.18
C VAL A 130 -5.17 -16.93 5.78
N SER A 131 -4.67 -15.81 5.25
CA SER A 131 -4.00 -15.74 3.95
C SER A 131 -2.79 -16.68 3.89
N LEU A 132 -1.94 -16.67 4.92
CA LEU A 132 -0.78 -17.56 5.01
C LEU A 132 -1.19 -19.03 5.14
N LEU A 133 -2.23 -19.34 5.90
CA LEU A 133 -2.73 -20.71 6.05
C LEU A 133 -3.27 -21.26 4.72
N LEU A 134 -4.01 -20.43 3.95
CA LEU A 134 -4.54 -20.82 2.64
C LEU A 134 -3.43 -21.03 1.62
N LEU A 135 -2.38 -20.20 1.67
CA LEU A 135 -1.21 -20.30 0.80
C LEU A 135 -0.19 -21.34 1.29
N TYR A 136 -0.26 -21.80 2.54
CA TYR A 136 0.70 -22.74 3.12
C TYR A 136 0.85 -24.01 2.27
N ARG A 137 -0.26 -24.55 1.77
CA ARG A 137 -0.21 -25.73 0.90
C ARG A 137 0.51 -25.44 -0.43
N GLN A 138 0.34 -24.24 -0.98
CA GLN A 138 0.94 -23.85 -2.25
C GLN A 138 2.43 -23.58 -2.11
N PHE A 139 2.85 -22.94 -1.01
CA PHE A 139 4.26 -22.71 -0.73
C PHE A 139 4.98 -23.98 -0.31
N PHE A 140 4.44 -24.75 0.65
CA PHE A 140 5.21 -25.81 1.32
C PHE A 140 4.99 -27.23 0.79
N LYS A 141 3.88 -27.54 0.12
CA LYS A 141 3.69 -28.91 -0.43
C LYS A 141 4.40 -29.13 -1.77
N GLY A 142 5.22 -28.17 -2.19
CA GLY A 142 5.95 -28.24 -3.45
C GLY A 142 5.03 -27.88 -4.61
N VAL A 143 5.43 -26.86 -5.37
CA VAL A 143 5.00 -26.77 -6.75
C VAL A 143 5.65 -27.96 -7.44
N ASP A 144 4.86 -28.92 -7.91
CA ASP A 144 5.37 -29.90 -8.88
C ASP A 144 5.74 -29.09 -10.13
N ILE A 145 7.02 -28.71 -10.21
CA ILE A 145 7.56 -27.98 -11.35
C ILE A 145 7.48 -28.96 -12.51
N ASN A 146 6.48 -28.78 -13.37
CA ASN A 146 6.29 -29.63 -14.53
C ASN A 146 7.56 -29.55 -15.40
N PRO A 147 8.35 -30.63 -15.51
CA PRO A 147 9.62 -30.61 -16.23
C PRO A 147 9.43 -30.43 -17.75
N GLU A 148 8.21 -30.59 -18.26
CA GLU A 148 7.88 -30.44 -19.68
C GLU A 148 7.65 -28.99 -20.10
N LEU A 149 7.58 -28.04 -19.16
CA LEU A 149 7.35 -26.66 -19.52
C LEU A 149 8.59 -26.01 -20.16
N PRO A 150 8.43 -25.17 -21.20
CA PRO A 150 9.56 -24.55 -21.88
C PRO A 150 10.46 -23.80 -20.89
N ARG A 151 11.76 -24.10 -20.93
CA ARG A 151 12.81 -23.41 -20.16
C ARG A 151 12.77 -21.88 -20.31
N LEU A 152 12.13 -21.37 -21.35
CA LEU A 152 11.93 -19.96 -21.64
C LEU A 152 11.02 -19.20 -20.65
N LEU A 153 10.25 -19.91 -19.81
CA LEU A 153 9.38 -19.27 -18.80
C LEU A 153 10.07 -18.99 -17.46
N GLY A 154 11.31 -19.48 -17.30
CA GLY A 154 12.11 -19.37 -16.10
C GLY A 154 11.48 -19.95 -14.84
N CYS A 155 11.99 -19.53 -13.68
CA CYS A 155 11.46 -19.88 -12.35
C CYS A 155 10.12 -19.22 -12.02
N SER A 156 9.35 -18.84 -13.04
CA SER A 156 7.97 -18.42 -12.88
C SER A 156 7.15 -19.68 -12.63
N GLY A 157 6.93 -20.00 -11.35
CA GLY A 157 6.01 -21.05 -10.98
C GLY A 157 4.65 -20.73 -11.59
N ILE A 158 4.28 -21.42 -12.67
CA ILE A 158 2.88 -21.45 -13.09
C ILE A 158 2.16 -22.15 -11.96
N VAL A 159 1.56 -21.35 -11.09
CA VAL A 159 0.63 -21.86 -10.09
C VAL A 159 -0.46 -22.57 -10.89
N GLY A 160 -0.48 -23.89 -10.79
CA GLY A 160 -1.26 -24.75 -11.68
C GLY A 160 -2.73 -24.33 -11.71
N GLY A 161 -3.16 -23.80 -12.85
CA GLY A 161 -4.55 -23.50 -13.17
C GLY A 161 -5.28 -22.55 -12.21
N HIS A 162 -6.50 -22.21 -12.59
CA HIS A 162 -7.43 -21.46 -11.76
C HIS A 162 -7.93 -22.34 -10.60
N SER A 163 -7.06 -22.63 -9.64
CA SER A 163 -7.46 -23.35 -8.43
C SER A 163 -8.33 -22.43 -7.58
N LEU A 164 -9.52 -22.92 -7.20
CA LEU A 164 -10.41 -22.27 -6.24
C LEU A 164 -9.64 -21.78 -5.00
N GLN A 165 -8.60 -22.53 -4.60
CA GLN A 165 -7.77 -22.19 -3.45
C GLN A 165 -7.01 -20.87 -3.62
N ASN A 166 -6.53 -20.56 -4.83
CA ASN A 166 -5.85 -19.30 -5.10
C ASN A 166 -6.82 -18.14 -4.98
N THR A 167 -8.01 -18.26 -5.58
CA THR A 167 -9.04 -17.23 -5.48
C THR A 167 -9.49 -17.02 -4.02
N LEU A 168 -9.64 -18.11 -3.26
CA LEU A 168 -9.99 -18.03 -1.85
C LEU A 168 -8.89 -17.39 -0.98
N ALA A 169 -7.61 -17.56 -1.34
CA ALA A 169 -6.51 -16.93 -0.61
C ALA A 169 -6.52 -15.39 -0.69
N TRP A 170 -7.14 -14.81 -1.72
CA TRP A 170 -7.30 -13.36 -1.86
C TRP A 170 -8.51 -12.79 -1.12
N LEU A 171 -9.47 -13.65 -0.74
CA LEU A 171 -10.70 -13.22 -0.10
C LEU A 171 -10.47 -12.50 1.25
N PRO A 172 -9.59 -12.97 2.16
CA PRO A 172 -9.32 -12.27 3.42
C PRO A 172 -8.78 -10.86 3.20
N VAL A 173 -7.86 -10.68 2.24
CA VAL A 173 -7.29 -9.36 1.88
C VAL A 173 -8.39 -8.42 1.44
N VAL A 174 -9.25 -8.86 0.52
CA VAL A 174 -10.38 -8.08 0.00
C VAL A 174 -11.35 -7.69 1.12
N VAL A 175 -11.68 -8.63 2.00
CA VAL A 175 -12.59 -8.37 3.12
C VAL A 175 -11.97 -7.34 4.05
N PHE A 176 -10.69 -7.48 4.41
CA PHE A 176 -9.99 -6.53 5.26
C PHE A 176 -9.96 -5.12 4.65
N GLU A 177 -9.58 -5.00 3.37
CA GLU A 177 -9.59 -3.73 2.63
C GLU A 177 -10.99 -3.10 2.59
N SER A 178 -12.04 -3.90 2.40
CA SER A 178 -13.42 -3.42 2.40
C SER A 178 -13.85 -2.83 3.75
N VAL A 179 -13.40 -3.44 4.86
CA VAL A 179 -13.64 -2.93 6.22
C VAL A 179 -12.92 -1.61 6.42
N MET A 180 -11.65 -1.51 6.01
CA MET A 180 -10.85 -0.28 6.11
C MET A 180 -11.47 0.87 5.30
N ILE A 181 -11.93 0.57 4.09
CA ILE A 181 -12.70 1.49 3.24
C ILE A 181 -13.99 1.93 3.94
N GLY A 182 -14.75 0.98 4.48
CA GLY A 182 -16.01 1.26 5.19
C GLY A 182 -15.82 2.19 6.38
N MET A 183 -14.79 1.95 7.20
CA MET A 183 -14.44 2.82 8.33
C MET A 183 -14.07 4.24 7.87
N THR A 184 -13.28 4.34 6.81
CA THR A 184 -12.88 5.63 6.24
C THR A 184 -14.08 6.42 5.72
N LEU A 185 -15.00 5.75 5.01
CA LEU A 185 -16.24 6.34 4.49
C LEU A 185 -17.19 6.75 5.63
N TYR A 186 -17.31 5.91 6.66
CA TYR A 186 -18.14 6.22 7.83
C TYR A 186 -17.65 7.47 8.56
N LYS A 187 -16.34 7.57 8.82
CA LYS A 187 -15.75 8.76 9.47
C LYS A 187 -15.87 9.99 8.56
N ALA A 188 -15.69 9.82 7.25
CA ALA A 188 -15.92 10.89 6.28
C ALA A 188 -17.36 11.40 6.30
N TYR A 189 -18.34 10.50 6.38
CA TYR A 189 -19.75 10.84 6.51
C TYR A 189 -20.05 11.56 7.83
N GLN A 190 -19.51 11.08 8.95
CA GLN A 190 -19.65 11.73 10.26
C GLN A 190 -19.13 13.18 10.24
N LEU A 191 -17.93 13.39 9.67
CA LEU A 191 -17.36 14.74 9.52
C LEU A 191 -18.19 15.64 8.60
N TYR A 192 -18.88 15.06 7.61
CA TYR A 192 -19.78 15.80 6.73
C TYR A 192 -21.03 16.26 7.48
N GLU A 193 -21.62 15.39 8.31
CA GLU A 193 -22.81 15.70 9.12
C GLU A 193 -22.53 16.75 10.20
N ASP A 194 -21.35 16.67 10.84
CA ASP A 194 -20.93 17.61 11.89
C ASP A 194 -20.70 19.05 11.38
N GLY A 195 -20.91 19.32 10.07
CA GLY A 195 -20.83 20.66 9.47
C GLY A 195 -19.44 21.29 9.49
N THR A 196 -18.45 20.61 10.09
CA THR A 196 -17.06 21.00 10.03
C THR A 196 -16.56 20.68 8.63
N ARG A 197 -16.61 21.69 7.74
CA ARG A 197 -15.95 21.69 6.42
C ARG A 197 -14.44 21.51 6.60
N GLN A 198 -14.01 20.30 6.96
CA GLN A 198 -12.61 20.03 7.15
C GLN A 198 -11.96 19.84 5.76
N PRO A 199 -10.77 20.41 5.54
CA PRO A 199 -9.96 20.11 4.35
C PRO A 199 -9.71 18.60 4.20
N LEU A 200 -9.83 17.82 5.28
CA LEU A 200 -9.73 16.37 5.31
C LEU A 200 -10.72 15.68 4.36
N LEU A 201 -11.99 16.08 4.33
CA LEU A 201 -13.00 15.47 3.45
C LEU A 201 -12.68 15.73 1.98
N ARG A 202 -12.23 16.95 1.67
CA ARG A 202 -11.78 17.32 0.32
C ARG A 202 -10.54 16.53 -0.09
N LEU A 203 -9.66 16.22 0.85
CA LEU A 203 -8.50 15.36 0.60
C LEU A 203 -8.92 13.91 0.35
N ILE A 204 -9.85 13.35 1.12
CA ILE A 204 -10.38 11.99 0.92
C ILE A 204 -11.08 11.85 -0.43
N ILE A 205 -11.95 12.81 -0.80
CA ILE A 205 -12.65 12.83 -2.09
C ILE A 205 -11.68 13.01 -3.25
N ARG A 206 -10.58 13.74 -3.05
CA ARG A 206 -9.53 13.93 -4.07
C ARG A 206 -8.56 12.74 -4.12
N ASP A 207 -8.54 11.89 -3.10
CA ASP A 207 -7.60 10.79 -3.01
C ASP A 207 -7.98 9.71 -4.02
N ARG A 208 -7.27 9.71 -5.15
CA ARG A 208 -7.36 8.69 -6.22
C ARG A 208 -6.98 7.27 -5.74
N VAL A 209 -6.66 7.11 -4.46
CA VAL A 209 -6.45 5.81 -3.81
C VAL A 209 -7.71 4.98 -3.89
N PHE A 210 -8.88 5.56 -3.59
CA PHE A 210 -10.14 4.82 -3.65
C PHE A 210 -10.42 4.29 -5.05
N SER A 211 -10.23 5.12 -6.08
CA SER A 211 -10.41 4.66 -7.47
C SER A 211 -9.44 3.54 -7.84
N THR A 212 -8.21 3.57 -7.32
CA THR A 212 -7.19 2.55 -7.64
C THR A 212 -7.47 1.23 -6.93
N VAL A 213 -7.85 1.27 -5.65
CA VAL A 213 -8.21 0.06 -4.88
C VAL A 213 -9.48 -0.57 -5.45
N ILE A 214 -10.49 0.24 -5.77
CA ILE A 214 -11.73 -0.22 -6.41
C ILE A 214 -11.44 -0.82 -7.78
N MET A 215 -10.65 -0.14 -8.62
CA MET A 215 -10.26 -0.65 -9.94
C MET A 215 -9.55 -2.00 -9.80
N ASN A 216 -8.63 -2.11 -8.84
CA ASN A 216 -7.92 -3.36 -8.65
C ASN A 216 -8.83 -4.48 -8.11
N PHE A 217 -9.77 -4.16 -7.23
CA PHE A 217 -10.80 -5.12 -6.79
C PHE A 217 -11.60 -5.67 -7.99
N PHE A 218 -12.02 -4.79 -8.91
CA PHE A 218 -12.70 -5.23 -10.13
C PHE A 218 -11.78 -6.03 -11.06
N ILE A 219 -10.51 -5.65 -11.20
CA ILE A 219 -9.52 -6.45 -11.95
C ILE A 219 -9.39 -7.84 -11.32
N SER A 220 -9.27 -7.95 -10.00
CA SER A 220 -9.12 -9.26 -9.33
C SER A 220 -10.37 -10.14 -9.47
N LEU A 221 -11.57 -9.55 -9.53
CA LEU A 221 -12.82 -10.30 -9.68
C LEU A 221 -13.11 -10.74 -11.11
N TRP A 222 -12.82 -9.89 -12.09
CA TRP A 222 -13.29 -10.06 -13.47
C TRP A 222 -12.17 -10.30 -14.47
N ALA A 223 -10.93 -9.94 -14.14
CA ALA A 223 -9.83 -10.13 -15.07
C ALA A 223 -9.42 -11.61 -15.11
N PRO A 224 -9.07 -12.11 -16.30
CA PRO A 224 -8.48 -13.43 -16.41
C PRO A 224 -7.18 -13.52 -15.63
N TYR A 225 -6.84 -14.73 -15.17
CA TYR A 225 -5.72 -14.98 -14.24
C TYR A 225 -4.37 -14.36 -14.68
N TYR A 226 -4.11 -14.31 -15.99
CA TYR A 226 -2.87 -13.73 -16.55
C TYR A 226 -2.81 -12.20 -16.44
N LEU A 227 -3.93 -11.52 -16.24
CA LEU A 227 -4.01 -10.08 -15.99
C LEU A 227 -4.09 -9.72 -14.51
N ILE A 228 -4.42 -10.65 -13.62
CA ILE A 228 -4.47 -10.36 -12.17
C ILE A 228 -3.09 -9.91 -11.67
N ALA A 229 -2.03 -10.55 -12.16
CA ALA A 229 -0.65 -10.19 -11.82
C ALA A 229 -0.29 -8.75 -12.23
N PHE A 230 -0.88 -8.24 -13.32
CA PHE A 230 -0.64 -6.89 -13.82
C PHE A 230 -0.92 -5.81 -12.76
N GLY A 231 -1.97 -6.00 -11.95
CA GLY A 231 -2.38 -5.04 -10.92
C GLY A 231 -1.50 -5.04 -9.67
N LEU A 232 -0.77 -6.13 -9.40
CA LEU A 232 -0.03 -6.31 -8.14
C LEU A 232 1.04 -5.23 -7.89
N GLY A 233 1.77 -4.84 -8.94
CA GLY A 233 2.77 -3.77 -8.84
C GLY A 233 2.13 -2.41 -8.50
N TRP A 234 1.00 -2.10 -9.13
CA TRP A 234 0.28 -0.84 -8.92
C TRP A 234 -0.44 -0.79 -7.56
N LEU A 235 -0.97 -1.92 -7.11
CA LEU A 235 -1.59 -2.07 -5.80
C LEU A 235 -0.69 -1.69 -4.64
N SER A 236 0.61 -1.95 -4.78
CA SER A 236 1.58 -1.61 -3.75
C SER A 236 2.14 -0.21 -3.98
N ALA A 237 2.48 0.15 -5.21
CA ALA A 237 3.08 1.45 -5.52
C ALA A 237 2.14 2.64 -5.25
N VAL A 238 0.87 2.56 -5.65
CA VAL A 238 -0.05 3.70 -5.55
C VAL A 238 -0.38 4.08 -4.10
N PRO A 239 -0.75 3.16 -3.20
CA PRO A 239 -0.95 3.49 -1.80
C PRO A 239 0.30 4.03 -1.12
N CYS A 240 1.51 3.61 -1.52
CA CYS A 240 2.76 4.18 -0.98
C CYS A 240 2.99 5.63 -1.42
N VAL A 241 2.79 5.94 -2.71
CA VAL A 241 2.96 7.28 -3.27
C VAL A 241 1.92 8.24 -2.71
N VAL A 242 0.64 7.88 -2.83
CA VAL A 242 -0.43 8.72 -2.29
C VAL A 242 -0.36 8.76 -0.76
N GLY A 243 0.04 7.64 -0.17
CA GLY A 243 0.65 7.44 1.15
C GLY A 243 1.39 8.66 1.66
N SER A 244 2.51 8.88 0.99
CA SER A 244 3.51 9.88 1.34
C SER A 244 3.01 11.31 1.09
N ARG A 245 2.34 11.55 -0.04
CA ARG A 245 1.86 12.90 -0.41
C ARG A 245 0.79 13.44 0.53
N LEU A 246 -0.16 12.59 0.93
CA LEU A 246 -1.21 12.97 1.87
C LEU A 246 -0.61 13.50 3.18
N LEU A 247 0.34 12.74 3.73
CA LEU A 247 0.98 13.08 4.99
C LEU A 247 1.80 14.36 4.88
N LEU A 248 2.50 14.55 3.76
CA LEU A 248 3.25 15.78 3.49
C LEU A 248 2.33 17.01 3.47
N HIS A 249 1.15 16.91 2.83
CA HIS A 249 0.15 17.98 2.82
C HIS A 249 -0.47 18.22 4.20
N MET A 250 -0.76 17.16 4.97
CA MET A 250 -1.27 17.30 6.33
C MET A 250 -0.26 18.03 7.22
N HIS A 251 1.02 17.69 7.10
CA HIS A 251 2.08 18.35 7.85
C HIS A 251 2.19 19.83 7.45
N GLU A 252 2.17 20.13 6.15
CA GLU A 252 2.20 21.51 5.67
C GLU A 252 1.00 22.33 6.16
N GLN A 253 -0.20 21.74 6.19
CA GLN A 253 -1.40 22.39 6.74
C GLN A 253 -1.30 22.58 8.26
N ALA A 254 -0.75 21.62 9.00
CA ALA A 254 -0.58 21.71 10.45
C ALA A 254 0.41 22.84 10.82
N PHE A 255 1.54 22.93 10.13
CA PHE A 255 2.53 23.99 10.34
C PHE A 255 2.04 25.36 9.86
N GLY A 256 1.32 25.41 8.74
CA GLY A 256 0.73 26.65 8.23
C GLY A 256 -0.23 27.30 9.24
N ARG A 257 -1.06 26.49 9.91
CA ARG A 257 -1.94 26.98 10.99
C ARG A 257 -1.16 27.48 12.21
N GLN A 258 -0.09 26.80 12.60
CA GLN A 258 0.73 27.22 13.74
C GLN A 258 1.41 28.58 13.53
N LEU A 259 1.69 28.99 12.29
CA LEU A 259 2.26 30.31 11.99
C LEU A 259 1.21 31.44 11.97
N THR A 260 -0.07 31.12 11.71
CA THR A 260 -1.14 32.14 11.68
C THR A 260 -1.71 32.47 13.07
N PHE A 261 -1.64 31.54 14.03
CA PHE A 261 -2.13 31.75 15.39
C PHE A 261 -1.28 32.69 16.30
N PRO A 262 0.06 32.74 16.25
CA PRO A 262 0.84 33.59 17.17
C PRO A 262 0.64 35.09 16.92
N GLU A 263 0.23 35.49 15.71
CA GLU A 263 0.02 36.90 15.34
C GLU A 263 -1.37 37.43 15.79
N LEU A 264 -2.37 36.54 15.93
CA LEU A 264 -3.68 36.88 16.49
C LEU A 264 -3.66 36.94 18.03
N GLN A 265 -2.72 36.27 18.68
CA GLN A 265 -2.60 36.30 20.13
C GLN A 265 -1.84 37.55 20.63
N THR A 266 -1.01 38.17 19.79
CA THR A 266 -0.29 39.42 20.14
C THR A 266 -1.11 40.69 19.94
N HIS A 267 -2.19 40.65 19.15
CA HIS A 267 -3.09 41.79 18.97
C HIS A 267 -4.32 41.80 19.90
N GLY A 268 -4.55 40.74 20.67
CA GLY A 268 -5.71 40.60 21.56
C GLY A 268 -5.53 41.09 23.01
N GLU A 269 -4.31 41.39 23.45
CA GLU A 269 -4.04 41.78 24.86
C GLU A 269 -3.91 43.30 25.10
N LEU A 270 -4.20 44.17 24.12
CA LEU A 270 -4.03 45.63 24.27
C LEU A 270 -5.31 46.44 24.54
N HIS A 271 -6.44 45.78 24.80
CA HIS A 271 -7.61 46.43 25.42
C HIS A 271 -7.89 45.81 26.78
N GLY A 272 -7.03 46.14 27.75
CA GLY A 272 -7.43 46.11 29.14
C GLY A 272 -8.58 47.11 29.36
N PRO A 273 -9.68 46.72 30.03
CA PRO A 273 -10.63 47.68 30.53
C PRO A 273 -9.92 48.51 31.59
N ASP A 274 -9.64 49.75 31.22
CA ASP A 274 -9.19 50.79 32.12
C ASP A 274 -10.18 50.88 33.29
N SER A 275 -9.64 50.58 34.46
CA SER A 275 -10.37 50.62 35.72
C SER A 275 -10.02 51.95 36.35
N ARG A 276 -10.95 52.91 36.30
CA ARG A 276 -11.22 53.96 37.31
C ARG A 276 -11.99 55.12 36.68
N ASP A 277 -13.19 55.34 37.19
CA ASP A 277 -13.77 56.63 37.57
C ASP A 277 -15.17 56.28 38.14
N SER A 278 -15.58 56.48 39.41
CA SER A 278 -15.37 57.49 40.46
C SER A 278 -16.76 58.05 40.84
N GLY A 279 -17.04 58.16 42.15
CA GLY A 279 -18.21 58.85 42.74
C GLY A 279 -19.31 57.87 43.20
N ILE A 280 -19.64 57.66 44.49
CA ILE A 280 -19.90 58.59 45.62
C ILE A 280 -20.96 59.64 45.23
N TYR A 281 -21.89 59.90 46.17
CA TYR A 281 -23.15 60.67 46.10
C TYR A 281 -24.35 59.79 45.66
N GLU A 282 -25.38 59.50 46.44
CA GLU A 282 -25.89 59.89 47.77
C GLU A 282 -26.71 58.72 48.33
#